data_AF-A0A2R7MC00-F1
#
_entry.id   AF-A0A2R7MC00-F1
#
_cell.length_a   1.000
_cell.length_b   1.000
_cell.length_c   1.000
_cell.angle_alpha   90.00
_cell.angle_beta   90.00
_cell.angle_gamma   90.00
#
_symmetry.space_group_name_H-M   'P 1'
#
loop_
_entity.id
_entity.type
_entity.pdbx_description
1 polymer ?
#
loop_
_entity_poly.entity_id
_entity_poly.type
_entity_poly.pdbx_seq_one_letter_code
_entity_poly.pdbx_strand_id
1 'polypeptide(L)'
;MKYAFIGYSYQWLASSLLLAKMDAERNIDEMEIEAAIQNNFDDVKIRCGLEHYFFQIKDMDAMTLDKLAVSGNEISIKGKSHKLSGHSNIIIFKEIDIIPDSEVLGMPAYNFSGVFIISMSRKEMIEKIHELYALDENRKNIIEYFFNGRLDQRILKISREQLPSIALFSTELLETTVNVAREHLLVENILLIEGKPGVGKSHFVNTITDQYPNNILYRFWTSSQDKDYDKRLKYENFLSELSKNIFGDYRERD
;
A
#
# COMPACT_ATOMS: atom_id res chain seq x y z
N MET A 1 19.30 -2.34 19.01
CA MET A 1 20.09 -2.32 17.76
C MET A 1 19.72 -1.03 17.03
N LYS A 2 20.42 0.07 17.30
CA LYS A 2 20.06 1.44 16.86
C LYS A 2 21.12 1.87 15.84
N TYR A 3 20.76 1.98 14.56
CA TYR A 3 21.59 2.59 13.48
C TYR A 3 22.74 1.78 12.86
N ALA A 4 22.54 0.51 12.51
CA ALA A 4 23.48 -0.19 11.63
C ALA A 4 23.37 0.33 10.18
N PHE A 5 24.11 1.40 9.87
CA PHE A 5 24.47 1.96 8.56
C PHE A 5 23.37 2.71 7.79
N ILE A 6 23.61 3.99 7.48
CA ILE A 6 22.79 4.81 6.56
C ILE A 6 22.88 4.18 5.15
N GLY A 7 22.06 3.17 4.87
CA GLY A 7 22.14 2.37 3.65
C GLY A 7 21.29 2.88 2.48
N TYR A 8 20.24 3.65 2.78
CA TYR A 8 19.28 4.09 1.76
C TYR A 8 19.39 5.60 1.48
N SER A 9 19.39 5.97 0.21
CA SER A 9 19.29 7.36 -0.21
C SER A 9 17.93 7.94 0.20
N TYR A 10 17.85 9.26 0.42
CA TYR A 10 16.58 9.91 0.74
C TYR A 10 15.54 9.72 -0.38
N GLN A 11 16.01 9.75 -1.63
CA GLN A 11 15.18 9.46 -2.81
C GLN A 11 14.62 8.04 -2.78
N TRP A 12 15.44 7.02 -2.48
CA TRP A 12 14.97 5.65 -2.33
C TRP A 12 13.89 5.54 -1.26
N LEU A 13 14.08 6.21 -0.11
CA LEU A 13 13.13 6.11 1.00
C LEU A 13 11.79 6.78 0.69
N ALA A 14 11.82 7.96 0.07
CA ALA A 14 10.61 8.63 -0.40
C ALA A 14 9.88 7.78 -1.46
N SER A 15 10.61 7.22 -2.43
CA SER A 15 10.04 6.29 -3.42
C SER A 15 9.46 5.03 -2.77
N SER A 16 10.14 4.49 -1.76
CA SER A 16 9.68 3.30 -1.01
C SER A 16 8.39 3.59 -0.22
N LEU A 17 8.27 4.77 0.38
CA LEU A 17 7.01 5.21 1.01
C LEU A 17 5.86 5.28 0.00
N LEU A 18 6.11 5.86 -1.18
CA LEU A 18 5.11 5.95 -2.25
C LEU A 18 4.69 4.56 -2.75
N LEU A 19 5.63 3.64 -2.91
CA LEU A 19 5.34 2.25 -3.26
C LEU A 19 4.57 1.52 -2.14
N ALA A 20 4.94 1.75 -0.88
CA ALA A 20 4.25 1.16 0.26
C ALA A 20 2.79 1.61 0.32
N LYS A 21 2.52 2.89 0.03
CA LYS A 21 1.15 3.39 -0.11
C LYS A 21 0.43 2.76 -1.29
N MET A 22 1.11 2.61 -2.44
CA MET A 22 0.55 1.94 -3.60
C MET A 22 0.15 0.49 -3.30
N ASP A 23 0.94 -0.23 -2.49
CA ASP A 23 0.60 -1.58 -2.04
C ASP A 23 -0.52 -1.63 -1.01
N ALA A 24 -0.44 -0.78 0.01
CA ALA A 24 -1.37 -0.81 1.13
C ALA A 24 -2.75 -0.30 0.74
N GLU A 25 -2.82 0.73 -0.12
CA GLU A 25 -4.05 1.43 -0.45
C GLU A 25 -4.68 0.97 -1.76
N ARG A 26 -3.88 0.38 -2.66
CA ARG A 26 -4.31 -0.12 -3.98
C ARG A 26 -5.08 0.90 -4.85
N ASN A 27 -4.99 2.19 -4.54
CA ASN A 27 -5.58 3.30 -5.29
C ASN A 27 -4.63 3.90 -6.34
N ILE A 28 -3.31 3.77 -6.13
CA ILE A 28 -2.29 4.17 -7.10
C ILE A 28 -2.22 3.09 -8.18
N ASP A 29 -2.45 3.48 -9.42
CA ASP A 29 -2.42 2.54 -10.54
C ASP A 29 -0.99 2.29 -11.04
N GLU A 30 -0.15 3.32 -10.97
CA GLU A 30 1.19 3.28 -11.55
C GLU A 30 2.14 4.26 -10.85
N MET A 31 3.37 3.81 -10.67
CA MET A 31 4.51 4.58 -10.19
C MET A 31 5.66 4.44 -11.20
N GLU A 32 6.26 5.56 -11.58
CA GLU A 32 7.40 5.63 -12.49
C GLU A 32 8.51 6.43 -11.83
N ILE A 33 9.69 5.83 -11.65
CA ILE A 33 10.87 6.43 -11.04
C ILE A 33 11.79 6.93 -12.15
N GLU A 34 12.38 8.12 -11.99
CA GLU A 34 13.19 8.76 -13.05
C GLU A 34 12.43 8.78 -14.39
N ALA A 35 11.19 9.28 -14.34
CA ALA A 35 10.30 9.25 -15.49
C ALA A 35 10.95 10.01 -16.66
N ALA A 36 11.04 9.39 -17.83
CA ALA A 36 11.71 9.96 -19.00
C ALA A 36 10.85 11.07 -19.65
N ILE A 37 10.80 12.24 -19.01
CA ILE A 37 9.97 13.37 -19.42
C ILE A 37 10.90 14.53 -19.79
N GLN A 38 10.43 15.45 -20.63
CA GLN A 38 11.18 16.67 -20.99
C GLN A 38 11.24 17.73 -19.86
N ASN A 39 10.69 17.46 -18.68
CA ASN A 39 10.73 18.37 -17.53
C ASN A 39 11.68 17.83 -16.45
N ASN A 40 12.39 18.73 -15.77
CA ASN A 40 13.37 18.37 -14.72
C ASN A 40 12.69 18.14 -13.36
N PHE A 41 11.49 17.56 -13.38
CA PHE A 41 10.60 17.32 -12.23
C PHE A 41 10.09 15.87 -12.31
N ASP A 42 11.03 14.95 -12.21
CA ASP A 42 10.95 13.60 -12.78
C ASP A 42 11.43 12.50 -11.82
N ASP A 43 11.76 12.83 -10.57
CA ASP A 43 12.28 11.83 -9.62
C ASP A 43 11.28 10.68 -9.42
N VAL A 44 9.98 11.01 -9.25
CA VAL A 44 8.88 10.03 -9.26
C VAL A 44 7.63 10.63 -9.90
N LYS A 45 6.93 9.85 -10.71
CA LYS A 45 5.60 10.14 -11.25
C LYS A 45 4.61 9.09 -10.76
N ILE A 46 3.46 9.54 -10.28
CA ILE A 46 2.35 8.69 -9.83
C ILE A 46 1.12 8.97 -10.67
N ARG A 47 0.38 7.92 -11.00
CA ARG A 47 -0.93 8.01 -11.63
C ARG A 47 -2.00 7.36 -10.76
N CYS A 48 -3.07 8.10 -10.51
CA CYS A 48 -4.27 7.63 -9.82
C CYS A 48 -5.49 7.96 -10.70
N GLY A 49 -5.98 6.99 -11.47
CA GLY A 49 -7.01 7.24 -12.49
C GLY A 49 -6.52 8.23 -13.54
N LEU A 50 -7.20 9.38 -13.63
CA LEU A 50 -6.87 10.50 -14.53
C LEU A 50 -5.87 11.50 -13.93
N GLU A 51 -5.62 11.42 -12.61
CA GLU A 51 -4.74 12.34 -11.92
C GLU A 51 -3.29 11.92 -12.04
N HIS A 52 -2.42 12.91 -12.26
CA HIS A 52 -0.98 12.73 -12.35
C HIS A 52 -0.28 13.61 -11.32
N TYR A 53 0.63 12.99 -10.58
CA TYR A 53 1.42 13.65 -9.55
C TYR A 53 2.89 13.49 -9.92
N PHE A 54 3.59 14.60 -10.04
CA PHE A 54 5.02 14.63 -10.29
C PHE A 54 5.72 15.02 -9.00
N PHE A 55 6.76 14.30 -8.64
CA PHE A 55 7.50 14.47 -7.40
C PHE A 55 8.95 14.84 -7.69
N GLN A 56 9.44 15.81 -6.93
CA GLN A 56 10.86 16.11 -6.79
C GLN A 56 11.27 15.87 -5.34
N ILE A 57 12.32 15.08 -5.12
CA ILE A 57 12.79 14.67 -3.80
C ILE A 57 14.12 15.37 -3.54
N LYS A 58 14.18 16.18 -2.48
CA LYS A 58 15.35 17.01 -2.14
C LYS A 58 15.88 16.70 -0.76
N ASP A 59 17.03 16.04 -0.72
CA ASP A 59 17.85 15.85 0.47
C ASP A 59 18.76 17.08 0.65
N MET A 60 18.21 18.14 1.23
CA MET A 60 18.92 19.41 1.42
C MET A 60 18.81 19.87 2.86
N ASP A 61 19.95 20.22 3.46
CA ASP A 61 19.98 20.84 4.77
C ASP A 61 19.66 22.34 4.69
N ALA A 62 19.04 22.85 5.76
CA ALA A 62 18.71 24.26 5.97
C ALA A 62 17.92 24.90 4.82
N MET A 63 16.89 24.21 4.34
CA MET A 63 15.92 24.76 3.39
C MET A 63 14.91 25.65 4.12
N THR A 64 14.54 26.74 3.45
CA THR A 64 13.59 27.74 3.93
C THR A 64 12.80 28.27 2.73
N LEU A 65 11.58 28.76 2.96
CA LEU A 65 10.68 29.19 1.89
C LEU A 65 11.23 30.35 1.04
N ASP A 66 12.08 31.22 1.60
CA ASP A 66 12.74 32.32 0.87
C ASP A 66 13.70 31.84 -0.23
N LYS A 67 14.15 30.58 -0.15
CA LYS A 67 15.03 29.96 -1.17
C LYS A 67 14.23 29.31 -2.29
N LEU A 68 12.91 29.44 -2.26
CA LEU A 68 11.97 28.97 -3.26
C LEU A 68 11.33 30.17 -3.95
N ALA A 69 11.31 30.14 -5.28
CA ALA A 69 10.59 31.14 -6.06
C ALA A 69 9.88 30.46 -7.22
N VAL A 70 8.57 30.69 -7.35
CA VAL A 70 7.79 30.23 -8.49
C VAL A 70 7.69 31.37 -9.49
N SER A 71 8.06 31.10 -10.74
CA SER A 71 7.98 32.07 -11.83
C SER A 71 7.38 31.41 -13.08
N GLY A 72 6.09 31.65 -13.33
CA GLY A 72 5.38 31.06 -14.46
C GLY A 72 5.28 29.54 -14.33
N ASN A 73 5.89 28.81 -15.26
CA ASN A 73 5.90 27.34 -15.29
C ASN A 73 7.18 26.73 -14.70
N GLU A 74 7.92 27.48 -13.90
CA GLU A 74 9.16 27.03 -13.28
C GLU A 74 9.17 27.32 -11.78
N ILE A 75 9.88 26.46 -11.04
CA ILE A 75 10.24 26.69 -9.65
C ILE A 75 11.77 26.73 -9.52
N SER A 76 12.27 27.80 -8.91
CA SER A 76 13.67 27.94 -8.55
C SER A 76 13.89 27.44 -7.13
N ILE A 77 14.80 26.47 -6.97
CA ILE A 77 15.20 25.90 -5.68
C ILE A 77 16.69 26.22 -5.47
N LYS A 78 17.00 27.09 -4.49
CA LYS A 78 18.36 27.63 -4.28
C LYS A 78 18.99 28.17 -5.58
N GLY A 79 18.19 28.85 -6.42
CA GLY A 79 18.66 29.44 -7.68
C GLY A 79 18.73 28.49 -8.88
N LYS A 80 18.45 27.19 -8.71
CA LYS A 80 18.33 26.24 -9.83
C LYS A 80 16.88 26.13 -10.28
N SER A 81 16.63 26.41 -11.56
CA SER A 81 15.28 26.33 -12.12
C SER A 81 14.89 24.90 -12.48
N HIS A 82 13.66 24.53 -12.12
CA HIS A 82 13.00 23.28 -12.46
C HIS A 82 11.68 23.57 -13.16
N LYS A 83 11.48 22.96 -14.34
CA LYS A 83 10.25 23.11 -15.10
C LYS A 83 9.12 22.30 -14.47
N LEU A 84 8.02 22.96 -14.14
CA LEU A 84 6.82 22.34 -13.61
C LEU A 84 6.09 21.54 -14.69
N SER A 85 5.44 20.46 -14.29
CA SER A 85 4.48 19.74 -15.12
C SER A 85 3.17 20.53 -15.26
N GLY A 86 2.36 20.19 -16.27
CA GLY A 86 1.00 20.70 -16.40
C GLY A 86 -0.01 20.07 -15.43
N HIS A 87 0.46 19.24 -14.50
CA HIS A 87 -0.34 18.54 -13.50
C HIS A 87 0.09 18.94 -12.08
N SER A 88 -0.26 18.14 -11.07
CA SER A 88 0.12 18.37 -9.68
C SER A 88 1.63 18.19 -9.51
N ASN A 89 2.30 19.23 -9.01
CA ASN A 89 3.75 19.23 -8.76
C ASN A 89 4.00 19.23 -7.24
N ILE A 90 4.82 18.29 -6.77
CA ILE A 90 5.07 18.05 -5.35
C ILE A 90 6.56 18.01 -5.09
N ILE A 91 7.03 18.75 -4.09
CA ILE A 91 8.41 18.68 -3.63
C ILE A 91 8.44 18.08 -2.23
N ILE A 92 9.19 17.00 -2.07
CA ILE A 92 9.46 16.39 -0.76
C ILE A 92 10.83 16.87 -0.29
N PHE A 93 10.86 17.65 0.80
CA PHE A 93 12.08 18.03 1.48
C PHE A 93 12.28 17.16 2.73
N LYS A 94 13.55 16.80 2.97
CA LYS A 94 13.97 16.15 4.22
C LYS A 94 13.52 16.94 5.45
N GLU A 95 13.67 18.26 5.38
CA GLU A 95 13.29 19.16 6.45
C GLU A 95 13.13 20.58 5.87
N ILE A 96 11.96 21.16 6.09
CA ILE A 96 11.65 22.57 5.84
C ILE A 96 10.57 23.00 6.85
N ASP A 97 10.71 24.19 7.43
CA ASP A 97 9.74 24.72 8.39
C ASP A 97 8.52 25.28 7.65
N ILE A 98 7.41 24.56 7.73
CA ILE A 98 6.13 24.87 7.09
C ILE A 98 4.98 24.43 7.99
N ILE A 99 3.85 25.11 7.90
CA ILE A 99 2.58 24.68 8.49
C ILE A 99 1.73 24.10 7.36
N PRO A 100 1.44 22.79 7.34
CA PRO A 100 0.60 22.20 6.32
C PRO A 100 -0.79 22.84 6.26
N ASP A 101 -1.27 23.12 5.06
CA ASP A 101 -2.59 23.71 4.77
C ASP A 101 -3.41 22.86 3.80
N SER A 102 -2.83 21.76 3.32
CA SER A 102 -3.38 20.89 2.30
C SER A 102 -2.89 19.44 2.52
N GLU A 103 -3.39 18.52 1.71
CA GLU A 103 -3.00 17.11 1.75
C GLU A 103 -2.80 16.60 0.33
N VAL A 104 -1.74 15.81 0.11
CA VAL A 104 -1.48 15.12 -1.16
C VAL A 104 -1.25 13.65 -0.89
N LEU A 105 -2.07 12.78 -1.49
CA LEU A 105 -2.03 11.33 -1.29
C LEU A 105 -2.05 10.93 0.20
N GLY A 106 -2.82 11.59 1.06
CA GLY A 106 -2.83 11.27 2.50
C GLY A 106 -1.58 11.74 3.26
N MET A 107 -0.77 12.63 2.68
CA MET A 107 0.39 13.24 3.34
C MET A 107 0.16 14.76 3.52
N PRO A 108 0.40 15.30 4.73
CA PRO A 108 0.31 16.74 4.97
C PRO A 108 1.23 17.52 4.03
N ALA A 109 0.70 18.55 3.40
CA ALA A 109 1.40 19.38 2.45
C ALA A 109 1.10 20.87 2.69
N TYR A 110 2.01 21.72 2.22
CA TYR A 110 1.84 23.17 2.16
C TYR A 110 1.75 23.62 0.70
N ASN A 111 0.71 24.37 0.33
CA ASN A 111 0.53 24.88 -1.02
C ASN A 111 1.34 26.16 -1.24
N PHE A 112 2.49 26.02 -1.91
CA PHE A 112 3.34 27.13 -2.27
C PHE A 112 3.09 27.56 -3.72
N SER A 113 2.13 28.48 -3.90
CA SER A 113 1.80 29.05 -5.22
C SER A 113 1.48 28.00 -6.29
N GLY A 114 0.73 26.96 -5.93
CA GLY A 114 0.34 25.86 -6.83
C GLY A 114 1.33 24.68 -6.88
N VAL A 115 2.46 24.77 -6.17
CA VAL A 115 3.38 23.64 -5.94
C VAL A 115 3.22 23.16 -4.51
N PHE A 116 2.95 21.88 -4.31
CA PHE A 116 2.79 21.32 -2.97
C PHE A 116 4.14 20.96 -2.37
N ILE A 117 4.35 21.31 -1.10
CA ILE A 117 5.57 21.03 -0.36
C ILE A 117 5.25 20.06 0.77
N ILE A 118 5.94 18.93 0.80
CA ILE A 118 5.91 17.97 1.90
C ILE A 118 7.24 18.07 2.64
N SER A 119 7.17 18.33 3.94
CA SER A 119 8.33 18.27 4.84
C SER A 119 8.28 16.96 5.60
N MET A 120 9.23 16.06 5.34
CA MET A 120 9.23 14.74 5.95
C MET A 120 10.64 14.18 6.08
N SER A 121 11.06 13.97 7.33
CA SER A 121 12.34 13.36 7.66
C SER A 121 12.38 11.87 7.32
N ARG A 122 13.59 11.31 7.25
CA ARG A 122 13.78 9.86 7.07
C ARG A 122 13.07 9.05 8.15
N LYS A 123 13.08 9.55 9.38
CA LYS A 123 12.45 8.87 10.52
C LYS A 123 10.93 8.80 10.32
N GLU A 124 10.30 9.91 9.97
CA GLU A 124 8.85 9.98 9.73
C GLU A 124 8.42 9.10 8.56
N MET A 125 9.22 9.04 7.47
CA MET A 125 8.94 8.12 6.36
C MET A 125 8.97 6.66 6.81
N ILE A 126 9.98 6.27 7.59
CA ILE A 126 10.11 4.91 8.11
C ILE A 126 8.92 4.58 9.03
N GLU A 127 8.57 5.49 9.94
CA GLU A 127 7.43 5.33 10.85
C GLU A 127 6.13 5.16 10.06
N LYS A 128 5.87 6.00 9.06
CA LYS A 128 4.70 5.84 8.17
C LYS A 128 4.68 4.51 7.41
N ILE A 129 5.82 4.04 6.92
CA ILE A 129 5.89 2.70 6.27
C ILE A 129 5.57 1.60 7.30
N HIS A 130 6.06 1.72 8.53
CA HIS A 130 5.74 0.75 9.59
C HIS A 130 4.25 0.76 9.94
N GLU A 131 3.63 1.94 10.05
CA GLU A 131 2.20 2.09 10.31
C GLU A 131 1.35 1.38 9.22
N LEU A 132 1.70 1.53 7.94
CA LEU A 132 1.00 0.87 6.83
C LEU A 132 1.00 -0.66 6.90
N TYR A 133 1.94 -1.27 7.63
CA TYR A 133 2.10 -2.72 7.75
C TYR A 133 2.10 -3.21 9.19
N ALA A 134 1.50 -2.46 10.13
CA ALA A 134 1.53 -2.77 11.55
C ALA A 134 0.98 -4.18 11.87
N LEU A 135 -0.03 -4.62 11.12
CA LEU A 135 -0.66 -5.96 11.27
C LEU A 135 0.09 -7.08 10.51
N ASP A 136 0.98 -6.75 9.58
CA ASP A 136 1.71 -7.72 8.77
C ASP A 136 3.12 -7.22 8.41
N GLU A 137 4.03 -7.27 9.40
CA GLU A 137 5.43 -6.87 9.18
C GLU A 137 6.13 -7.70 8.09
N ASN A 138 5.68 -8.94 7.84
CA ASN A 138 6.23 -9.74 6.76
C ASN A 138 5.87 -9.14 5.39
N ARG A 139 4.70 -8.52 5.25
CA ARG A 139 4.30 -7.82 4.02
C ARG A 139 5.26 -6.69 3.69
N LYS A 140 5.65 -5.90 4.69
CA LYS A 140 6.65 -4.83 4.53
C LYS A 140 7.94 -5.38 3.89
N ASN A 141 8.46 -6.49 4.42
CA ASN A 141 9.69 -7.12 3.90
C ASN A 141 9.52 -7.64 2.47
N ILE A 142 8.36 -8.21 2.15
CA ILE A 142 8.03 -8.68 0.79
C ILE A 142 8.03 -7.50 -0.20
N ILE A 143 7.45 -6.36 0.17
CA ILE A 143 7.37 -5.17 -0.68
C ILE A 143 8.74 -4.51 -0.83
N GLU A 144 9.54 -4.42 0.24
CA GLU A 144 10.90 -3.92 0.18
C GLU A 144 11.77 -4.79 -0.74
N TYR A 145 11.68 -6.12 -0.62
CA TYR A 145 12.39 -7.05 -1.50
C TYR A 145 11.93 -6.93 -2.96
N PHE A 146 10.61 -6.87 -3.20
CA PHE A 146 10.05 -6.64 -4.52
C PHE A 146 10.59 -5.35 -5.14
N PHE A 147 10.62 -4.26 -4.37
CA PHE A 147 11.06 -2.97 -4.85
C PHE A 147 12.54 -2.99 -5.25
N ASN A 148 13.40 -3.48 -4.37
CA ASN A 148 14.83 -3.59 -4.64
C ASN A 148 15.10 -4.49 -5.85
N GLY A 149 14.36 -5.60 -6.00
CA GLY A 149 14.45 -6.45 -7.18
C GLY A 149 14.07 -5.74 -8.49
N ARG A 150 13.07 -4.85 -8.46
CA ARG A 150 12.72 -4.02 -9.63
C ARG A 150 13.83 -3.03 -9.98
N LEU A 151 14.40 -2.36 -8.97
CA LEU A 151 15.50 -1.41 -9.15
C LEU A 151 16.76 -2.10 -9.72
N ASP A 152 17.13 -3.28 -9.20
CA ASP A 152 18.27 -4.06 -9.70
C ASP A 152 18.10 -4.45 -11.18
N GLN A 153 16.86 -4.75 -11.58
CA GLN A 153 16.49 -5.05 -12.97
C GLN A 153 16.30 -3.79 -13.84
N ARG A 154 16.48 -2.58 -13.26
CA ARG A 154 16.21 -1.28 -13.90
C ARG A 154 14.78 -1.14 -14.42
N ILE A 155 13.83 -1.82 -13.77
CA ILE A 155 12.40 -1.66 -14.03
C ILE A 155 11.90 -0.52 -13.16
N LEU A 156 11.90 0.68 -13.73
CA LEU A 156 11.55 1.90 -13.00
C LEU A 156 10.05 2.23 -13.07
N LYS A 157 9.31 1.54 -13.92
CA LYS A 157 7.87 1.67 -14.08
C LYS A 157 7.16 0.46 -13.48
N ILE A 158 6.38 0.70 -12.43
CA ILE A 158 5.67 -0.31 -11.65
C ILE A 158 4.18 -0.01 -11.73
N SER A 159 3.41 -0.97 -12.22
CA SER A 159 1.93 -0.95 -12.22
C SER A 159 1.37 -1.71 -11.03
N ARG A 160 0.16 -1.37 -10.59
CA ARG A 160 -0.50 -1.99 -9.42
C ARG A 160 -0.64 -3.50 -9.60
N GLU A 161 -0.88 -3.94 -10.82
CA GLU A 161 -1.06 -5.34 -11.20
C GLU A 161 0.24 -6.16 -11.06
N GLN A 162 1.39 -5.49 -11.03
CA GLN A 162 2.69 -6.13 -10.81
C GLN A 162 3.06 -6.29 -9.33
N LEU A 163 2.32 -5.65 -8.42
CA LEU A 163 2.55 -5.81 -6.99
C LEU A 163 2.25 -7.25 -6.56
N PRO A 164 2.94 -7.78 -5.54
CA PRO A 164 2.61 -9.08 -4.96
C PRO A 164 1.12 -9.14 -4.61
N SER A 165 0.47 -10.28 -4.81
CA SER A 165 -0.94 -10.47 -4.46
C SER A 165 -1.17 -10.26 -2.96
N ILE A 166 -2.39 -9.87 -2.60
CA ILE A 166 -2.77 -9.75 -1.20
C ILE A 166 -2.79 -11.14 -0.60
N ALA A 167 -2.01 -11.32 0.47
CA ALA A 167 -1.94 -12.57 1.21
C ALA A 167 -3.19 -12.70 2.09
N LEU A 168 -3.94 -13.78 1.83
CA LEU A 168 -5.09 -14.19 2.62
C LEU A 168 -4.76 -15.49 3.35
N PHE A 169 -5.37 -15.66 4.50
CA PHE A 169 -5.35 -16.89 5.26
C PHE A 169 -5.99 -18.03 4.46
N SER A 170 -5.28 -19.16 4.34
CA SER A 170 -5.79 -20.31 3.59
C SER A 170 -7.12 -20.81 4.17
N THR A 171 -8.13 -20.99 3.32
CA THR A 171 -9.42 -21.58 3.72
C THR A 171 -9.52 -23.06 3.36
N GLU A 172 -8.45 -23.62 2.78
CA GLU A 172 -8.38 -25.00 2.34
C GLU A 172 -8.46 -25.97 3.53
N LEU A 173 -9.18 -27.06 3.32
CA LEU A 173 -9.22 -28.18 4.27
C LEU A 173 -8.15 -29.19 3.88
N LEU A 174 -7.58 -29.89 4.87
CA LEU A 174 -6.61 -30.96 4.62
C LEU A 174 -7.22 -32.11 3.79
N GLU A 175 -8.51 -32.37 3.97
CA GLU A 175 -9.24 -33.44 3.28
C GLU A 175 -10.00 -32.90 2.08
N THR A 176 -10.00 -33.65 0.98
CA THR A 176 -10.74 -33.30 -0.23
C THR A 176 -12.25 -33.41 0.01
N THR A 177 -12.99 -32.38 -0.40
CA THR A 177 -14.46 -32.40 -0.37
C THR A 177 -14.99 -33.02 -1.64
N VAL A 178 -15.81 -34.08 -1.54
CA VAL A 178 -16.52 -34.66 -2.69
C VAL A 178 -18.00 -34.30 -2.58
N ASN A 179 -18.50 -33.50 -3.51
CA ASN A 179 -19.92 -33.15 -3.56
C ASN A 179 -20.72 -34.24 -4.28
N VAL A 180 -21.59 -34.91 -3.54
CA VAL A 180 -22.54 -35.92 -4.07
C VAL A 180 -24.00 -35.46 -3.98
N ALA A 181 -24.23 -34.22 -3.54
CA ALA A 181 -25.57 -33.67 -3.38
C ALA A 181 -26.22 -33.40 -4.74
N ARG A 182 -27.53 -33.63 -4.82
CA ARG A 182 -28.35 -33.36 -6.01
C ARG A 182 -29.05 -32.00 -5.95
N GLU A 183 -29.37 -31.57 -4.74
CA GLU A 183 -29.98 -30.28 -4.45
C GLU A 183 -29.26 -29.68 -3.24
N HIS A 184 -29.13 -28.37 -3.24
CA HIS A 184 -28.47 -27.64 -2.17
C HIS A 184 -29.46 -26.77 -1.41
N LEU A 185 -29.14 -26.50 -0.16
CA LEU A 185 -29.99 -25.75 0.76
C LEU A 185 -30.03 -24.29 0.33
N LEU A 186 -31.21 -23.77 -0.04
CA LEU A 186 -31.41 -22.36 -0.33
C LEU A 186 -31.50 -21.59 0.98
N VAL A 187 -30.64 -20.59 1.14
CA VAL A 187 -30.60 -19.73 2.33
C VAL A 187 -30.94 -18.31 1.93
N GLU A 188 -32.02 -17.76 2.50
CA GLU A 188 -32.43 -16.38 2.21
C GLU A 188 -31.73 -15.34 3.10
N ASN A 189 -31.43 -15.67 4.36
CA ASN A 189 -30.91 -14.69 5.33
C ASN A 189 -29.71 -15.21 6.13
N ILE A 190 -29.94 -16.07 7.14
CA ILE A 190 -28.90 -16.59 8.02
C ILE A 190 -29.08 -18.10 8.14
N LEU A 191 -28.00 -18.85 7.92
CA LEU A 191 -27.94 -20.28 8.16
C LEU A 191 -26.98 -20.56 9.32
N LEU A 192 -27.52 -21.06 10.42
CA LEU A 192 -26.72 -21.59 11.54
C LEU A 192 -26.67 -23.11 11.44
N ILE A 193 -25.47 -23.68 11.32
CA ILE A 193 -25.25 -25.12 11.29
C ILE A 193 -24.48 -25.56 12.51
N GLU A 194 -25.15 -26.28 13.40
CA GLU A 194 -24.55 -26.90 14.57
C GLU A 194 -24.47 -28.42 14.42
N GLY A 195 -23.47 -29.03 15.02
CA GLY A 195 -23.30 -30.47 14.97
C GLY A 195 -22.04 -30.94 15.64
N LYS A 196 -22.00 -32.23 15.97
CA LYS A 196 -20.84 -32.87 16.63
C LYS A 196 -19.53 -32.63 15.84
N PRO A 197 -18.36 -32.70 16.50
CA PRO A 197 -17.08 -32.71 15.78
C PRO A 197 -17.05 -33.81 14.72
N GLY A 198 -16.45 -33.54 13.56
CA GLY A 198 -16.27 -34.53 12.48
C GLY A 198 -17.49 -34.81 11.58
N VAL A 199 -18.66 -34.21 11.82
CA VAL A 199 -19.88 -34.44 10.98
C VAL A 199 -19.85 -33.80 9.59
N GLY A 200 -18.72 -33.22 9.18
CA GLY A 200 -18.55 -32.66 7.83
C GLY A 200 -19.05 -31.21 7.64
N LYS A 201 -19.28 -30.43 8.71
CA LYS A 201 -19.75 -29.03 8.60
C LYS A 201 -18.89 -28.17 7.67
N SER A 202 -17.57 -28.24 7.82
CA SER A 202 -16.62 -27.47 6.99
C SER A 202 -16.67 -27.87 5.52
N HIS A 203 -16.88 -29.16 5.25
CA HIS A 203 -17.03 -29.70 3.90
C HIS A 203 -18.37 -29.29 3.28
N PHE A 204 -19.45 -29.27 4.07
CA PHE A 204 -20.74 -28.75 3.61
C PHE A 204 -20.65 -27.29 3.18
N VAL A 205 -19.93 -26.43 3.94
CA VAL A 205 -19.70 -25.03 3.53
C VAL A 205 -19.04 -24.97 2.15
N ASN A 206 -18.01 -25.78 1.88
CA ASN A 206 -17.35 -25.82 0.57
C ASN A 206 -18.32 -26.21 -0.56
N THR A 207 -19.33 -27.06 -0.31
CA THR A 207 -20.27 -27.47 -1.37
C THR A 207 -21.33 -26.40 -1.70
N ILE A 208 -21.53 -25.42 -0.81
CA ILE A 208 -22.46 -24.32 -1.03
C ILE A 208 -21.76 -23.02 -1.44
N THR A 209 -20.45 -22.88 -1.22
CA THR A 209 -19.66 -21.69 -1.61
C THR A 209 -19.89 -21.30 -3.07
N ASP A 210 -19.87 -22.27 -3.99
CA ASP A 210 -20.03 -22.04 -5.43
C ASP A 210 -21.41 -21.48 -5.82
N GLN A 211 -22.43 -21.62 -4.97
CA GLN A 211 -23.78 -21.08 -5.22
C GLN A 211 -23.89 -19.59 -4.91
N TYR A 212 -22.93 -19.04 -4.16
CA TYR A 212 -22.94 -17.65 -3.73
C TYR A 212 -21.70 -16.96 -4.30
N PRO A 213 -21.72 -16.45 -5.55
CA PRO A 213 -20.52 -15.96 -6.25
C PRO A 213 -19.82 -14.77 -5.55
N ASN A 214 -20.51 -14.05 -4.68
CA ASN A 214 -19.98 -12.93 -3.91
C ASN A 214 -19.88 -13.26 -2.41
N ASN A 215 -19.51 -14.50 -2.07
CA ASN A 215 -19.32 -14.91 -0.68
C ASN A 215 -17.91 -14.57 -0.18
N ILE A 216 -17.80 -14.42 1.14
CA ILE A 216 -16.52 -14.36 1.84
C ILE A 216 -16.50 -15.52 2.83
N LEU A 217 -15.48 -16.37 2.70
CA LEU A 217 -15.26 -17.48 3.60
C LEU A 217 -14.13 -17.16 4.56
N TYR A 218 -14.45 -17.07 5.86
CA TYR A 218 -13.44 -17.02 6.91
C TYR A 218 -13.52 -18.27 7.79
N ARG A 219 -12.37 -18.82 8.15
CA ARG A 219 -12.25 -19.97 9.06
C ARG A 219 -11.41 -19.57 10.26
N PHE A 220 -11.97 -19.62 11.46
CA PHE A 220 -11.21 -19.40 12.70
C PHE A 220 -10.22 -20.53 12.98
N TRP A 221 -10.55 -21.74 12.55
CA TRP A 221 -9.70 -22.92 12.70
C TRP A 221 -9.95 -23.90 11.56
N THR A 222 -8.88 -24.27 10.85
CA THR A 222 -8.96 -25.25 9.74
C THR A 222 -8.52 -26.64 10.16
N SER A 223 -7.44 -26.76 10.94
CA SER A 223 -6.91 -28.01 11.45
C SER A 223 -5.89 -27.75 12.57
N SER A 224 -5.47 -28.79 13.29
CA SER A 224 -4.36 -28.69 14.27
C SER A 224 -3.00 -28.35 13.64
N GLN A 225 -2.89 -28.40 12.30
CA GLN A 225 -1.68 -28.09 11.54
C GLN A 225 -1.79 -26.73 10.82
N ASP A 226 -2.78 -25.91 11.17
CA ASP A 226 -2.95 -24.58 10.62
C ASP A 226 -1.76 -23.67 11.01
N LYS A 227 -0.98 -23.25 10.01
CA LYS A 227 0.22 -22.43 10.20
C LYS A 227 -0.11 -21.03 10.77
N ASP A 228 -1.35 -20.58 10.59
CA ASP A 228 -1.81 -19.26 11.02
C ASP A 228 -2.73 -19.33 12.24
N TYR A 229 -2.80 -20.48 12.92
CA TYR A 229 -3.68 -20.71 14.07
C TYR A 229 -3.63 -19.56 15.09
N ASP A 230 -2.45 -19.22 15.61
CA ASP A 230 -2.29 -18.16 16.62
C ASP A 230 -2.69 -16.77 16.09
N LYS A 231 -2.49 -16.53 14.78
CA LYS A 231 -2.88 -15.26 14.16
C LYS A 231 -4.39 -15.15 14.01
N ARG A 232 -5.08 -16.23 13.62
CA ARG A 232 -6.54 -16.26 13.42
C ARG A 232 -7.33 -16.06 14.71
N LEU A 233 -6.75 -16.39 15.86
CA LEU A 233 -7.35 -16.18 17.18
C LEU A 233 -7.38 -14.71 17.61
N LYS A 234 -6.62 -13.83 16.94
CA LYS A 234 -6.62 -12.41 17.25
C LYS A 234 -7.75 -11.70 16.51
N TYR A 235 -8.56 -10.94 17.24
CA TYR A 235 -9.70 -10.21 16.69
C TYR A 235 -9.30 -9.18 15.62
N GLU A 236 -8.18 -8.47 15.82
CA GLU A 236 -7.62 -7.51 14.84
C GLU A 236 -7.32 -8.18 13.48
N ASN A 237 -6.81 -9.41 13.50
CA ASN A 237 -6.51 -10.15 12.27
C ASN A 237 -7.77 -10.65 11.57
N PHE A 238 -8.81 -11.00 12.33
CA PHE A 238 -10.11 -11.33 11.73
C PHE A 238 -10.69 -10.13 10.97
N LEU A 239 -10.70 -8.94 11.59
CA LEU A 239 -11.17 -7.72 10.93
C LEU A 239 -10.31 -7.36 9.72
N SER A 240 -8.98 -7.45 9.85
CA SER A 240 -8.03 -7.22 8.75
C SER A 240 -8.28 -8.16 7.58
N GLU A 241 -8.46 -9.46 7.85
CA GLU A 241 -8.70 -10.47 6.83
C GLU A 241 -10.03 -10.25 6.11
N LEU A 242 -11.08 -9.90 6.85
CA LEU A 242 -12.38 -9.55 6.27
C LEU A 242 -12.28 -8.30 5.40
N SER A 243 -11.59 -7.26 5.89
CA SER A 243 -11.34 -6.01 5.14
C SER A 243 -10.62 -6.31 3.82
N LYS A 244 -9.54 -7.11 3.84
CA LYS A 244 -8.81 -7.53 2.64
C LYS A 244 -9.70 -8.26 1.64
N ASN A 245 -10.56 -9.18 2.11
CA ASN A 245 -11.47 -9.92 1.25
C ASN A 245 -12.55 -9.03 0.60
N ILE A 246 -13.05 -8.02 1.32
CA ILE A 246 -14.08 -7.11 0.81
C ILE A 246 -13.50 -6.08 -0.15
N PHE A 247 -12.40 -5.43 0.24
CA PHE A 247 -11.90 -4.24 -0.43
C PHE A 247 -10.69 -4.49 -1.31
N GLY A 248 -9.99 -5.61 -1.12
CA GLY A 248 -8.78 -5.91 -1.88
C GLY A 248 -7.65 -4.91 -1.61
N ASP A 249 -7.48 -4.49 -0.36
CA ASP A 249 -6.37 -3.63 0.10
C ASP A 249 -5.98 -3.94 1.56
N TYR A 250 -4.92 -3.30 2.05
CA TYR A 250 -4.44 -3.41 3.44
C TYR A 250 -4.87 -2.20 4.30
N ARG A 251 -5.81 -1.37 3.84
CA ARG A 251 -6.24 -0.20 4.62
C ARG A 251 -7.01 -0.64 5.86
N GLU A 252 -6.59 -0.11 7.00
CA GLU A 252 -7.41 -0.12 8.21
C GLU A 252 -8.58 0.85 8.04
N ARG A 253 -9.75 0.41 8.49
CA ARG A 253 -11.00 1.15 8.43
C ARG A 253 -11.60 1.08 9.83
N ASP A 254 -11.83 2.25 10.42
CA ASP A 254 -12.53 2.41 11.69
C ASP A 254 -14.05 2.23 11.53
#